data_AF-A0A292YT82-F1
#
_entry.id   AF-A0A292YT82-F1
#
_cell.length_a   1.000
_cell.length_b   1.000
_cell.length_c   1.000
_cell.angle_alpha   90.00
_cell.angle_beta   90.00
_cell.angle_gamma   90.00
#
_symmetry.space_group_name_H-M   'P 1'
#
loop_
_entity.id
_entity.type
_entity.pdbx_description
1 polymer ?
#
loop_
_entity_poly.entity_id
_entity_poly.type
_entity_poly.pdbx_seq_one_letter_code
_entity_poly.pdbx_strand_id
1 'polypeptide(L)'
;MSDQVNPQYRFSFGPWNIHEGADPFGPPVRKPFDFRQKLAFYRELGVAGVQFHDDDIVPDIDHLSYEQVIMLAREVRLMLDDLGMETEMVAPRLWESPSTIDGAFTSNCKAERE
;
A
#
# COMPACT_ATOMS: atom_id res chain seq x y z
N MET A 1 9.42 -22.83 -23.02
CA MET A 1 10.26 -21.82 -23.70
C MET A 1 10.21 -20.60 -22.82
N SER A 2 11.29 -20.34 -22.10
CA SER A 2 11.39 -19.23 -21.16
C SER A 2 11.62 -17.95 -21.96
N ASP A 3 10.57 -17.17 -22.15
CA ASP A 3 10.74 -15.75 -22.47
C ASP A 3 11.38 -15.11 -21.24
N GLN A 4 12.72 -15.06 -21.24
CA GLN A 4 13.46 -14.19 -20.35
C GLN A 4 12.93 -12.78 -20.61
N VAL A 5 12.10 -12.29 -19.69
CA VAL A 5 11.72 -10.88 -19.61
C VAL A 5 13.02 -10.11 -19.44
N ASN A 6 13.58 -9.64 -20.55
CA ASN A 6 14.67 -8.67 -20.57
C ASN A 6 14.03 -7.37 -20.10
N PRO A 7 14.17 -6.91 -18.84
CA PRO A 7 13.27 -5.91 -18.32
C PRO A 7 13.76 -4.54 -18.79
N GLN A 8 13.44 -4.20 -20.03
CA GLN A 8 13.47 -2.82 -20.51
C GLN A 8 12.59 -1.93 -19.62
N TYR A 9 11.61 -2.53 -18.93
CA TYR A 9 10.67 -1.85 -18.05
C TYR A 9 10.80 -2.33 -16.60
N ARG A 10 10.68 -1.38 -15.68
CA ARG A 10 10.57 -1.63 -14.24
C ARG A 10 9.11 -1.45 -13.84
N PHE A 11 8.44 -2.56 -13.51
CA PHE A 11 7.05 -2.52 -13.06
C PHE A 11 6.97 -2.46 -11.54
N SER A 12 6.02 -1.68 -11.03
CA SER A 12 5.61 -1.65 -9.63
C SER A 12 4.09 -1.74 -9.51
N PHE A 13 3.61 -2.22 -8.36
CA PHE A 13 2.19 -2.39 -8.06
C PHE A 13 1.85 -1.88 -6.67
N GLY A 14 0.68 -1.27 -6.50
CA GLY A 14 0.10 -0.96 -5.20
C GLY A 14 -0.80 -2.08 -4.69
N PRO A 15 -0.82 -2.42 -3.39
CA PRO A 15 -1.78 -3.35 -2.79
C PRO A 15 -3.24 -3.06 -3.15
N TRP A 16 -3.59 -1.79 -3.37
CA TRP A 16 -4.93 -1.35 -3.77
C TRP A 16 -5.31 -1.71 -5.21
N ASN A 17 -4.37 -2.08 -6.08
CA ASN A 17 -4.70 -2.45 -7.47
C ASN A 17 -5.42 -3.81 -7.56
N ILE A 18 -5.10 -4.74 -6.65
CA ILE A 18 -5.92 -5.95 -6.46
C ILE A 18 -6.99 -5.66 -5.39
N HIS A 19 -8.02 -4.92 -5.81
CA HIS A 19 -9.15 -4.49 -4.97
C HIS A 19 -10.30 -5.51 -4.98
N GLU A 20 -11.10 -5.56 -3.91
CA GLU A 20 -12.26 -6.45 -3.80
C GLU A 20 -13.49 -6.00 -4.61
N GLY A 21 -13.48 -4.74 -5.06
CA GLY A 21 -14.44 -4.20 -6.01
C GLY A 21 -15.68 -3.56 -5.40
N ALA A 22 -15.67 -3.27 -4.10
CA ALA A 22 -16.70 -2.44 -3.49
C ALA A 22 -16.70 -1.03 -4.10
N ASP A 23 -17.88 -0.41 -4.10
CA ASP A 23 -18.10 0.96 -4.53
C ASP A 23 -19.22 1.61 -3.65
N PRO A 24 -19.56 2.90 -3.84
CA PRO A 24 -20.54 3.58 -2.98
C PRO A 24 -21.95 2.95 -2.96
N PHE A 25 -22.31 2.12 -3.94
CA PHE A 25 -23.64 1.52 -4.07
C PHE A 25 -23.62 -0.02 -4.15
N GLY A 26 -22.44 -0.64 -4.06
CA GLY A 26 -22.26 -2.07 -4.26
C GLY A 26 -21.28 -2.69 -3.25
N PRO A 27 -21.59 -3.90 -2.72
CA PRO A 27 -20.68 -4.60 -1.82
C PRO A 27 -19.46 -5.15 -2.58
N PRO A 28 -18.42 -5.64 -1.86
CA PRO A 28 -17.35 -6.43 -2.45
C PRO A 28 -17.88 -7.56 -3.35
N VAL A 29 -17.25 -7.76 -4.51
CA VAL A 29 -17.60 -8.80 -5.49
C VAL A 29 -16.49 -9.83 -5.71
N ARG A 30 -15.32 -9.61 -5.12
CA ARG A 30 -14.17 -10.52 -5.14
C ARG A 30 -13.78 -10.88 -3.71
N LYS A 31 -13.21 -12.07 -3.53
CA LYS A 31 -12.66 -12.49 -2.24
C LYS A 31 -11.46 -11.62 -1.87
N PRO A 32 -11.22 -11.35 -0.57
CA PRO A 32 -10.01 -10.70 -0.12
C PRO A 32 -8.77 -11.50 -0.56
N PHE A 33 -7.73 -10.77 -0.93
CA PHE A 33 -6.40 -11.33 -1.13
C PHE A 33 -5.52 -10.74 -0.03
N ASP A 34 -4.99 -11.57 0.86
CA ASP A 34 -4.21 -11.05 1.99
C ASP A 34 -2.91 -10.39 1.51
N PHE A 35 -2.31 -9.56 2.35
CA PHE A 35 -1.16 -8.76 1.95
C PHE A 35 0.04 -9.62 1.50
N ARG A 36 0.36 -10.69 2.22
CA ARG A 36 1.48 -11.59 1.87
C ARG A 36 1.20 -12.34 0.57
N GLN A 37 -0.04 -12.79 0.38
CA GLN A 37 -0.48 -13.42 -0.85
C GLN A 37 -0.36 -12.47 -2.05
N LYS A 38 -0.72 -11.19 -1.90
CA LYS A 38 -0.52 -10.17 -2.94
C LYS A 38 0.95 -10.03 -3.32
N LEU A 39 1.85 -9.91 -2.34
CA LEU A 39 3.29 -9.78 -2.59
C LEU A 39 3.87 -11.00 -3.34
N ALA A 40 3.50 -12.21 -2.91
CA ALA A 40 3.91 -13.44 -3.60
C ALA A 40 3.40 -13.46 -5.05
N PHE A 41 2.14 -13.08 -5.26
CA PHE A 41 1.55 -13.01 -6.59
C PHE A 41 2.22 -11.97 -7.49
N TYR A 42 2.60 -10.80 -6.95
CA TYR A 42 3.37 -9.81 -7.70
C TYR A 42 4.70 -10.37 -8.20
N ARG A 43 5.41 -11.14 -7.36
CA ARG A 43 6.64 -11.82 -7.76
C ARG A 43 6.42 -12.84 -8.87
N GLU A 44 5.36 -13.63 -8.79
CA GLU A 44 5.00 -14.60 -9.85
C GLU A 44 4.76 -13.91 -11.20
N LEU A 45 4.23 -12.69 -11.18
CA LEU A 45 4.03 -11.85 -12.38
C LEU A 45 5.30 -11.13 -12.87
N GLY A 46 6.43 -11.28 -12.17
CA GLY A 46 7.70 -10.62 -12.52
C GLY A 46 7.79 -9.15 -12.07
N VAL A 47 6.88 -8.69 -11.20
CA VAL A 47 6.93 -7.34 -10.62
C VAL A 47 8.00 -7.29 -9.53
N ALA A 48 8.79 -6.21 -9.49
CA ALA A 48 9.89 -6.05 -8.54
C ALA A 48 9.69 -4.87 -7.56
N GLY A 49 8.84 -3.90 -7.90
CA GLY A 49 8.52 -2.76 -7.03
C GLY A 49 7.14 -2.86 -6.39
N VAL A 50 7.02 -2.37 -5.16
CA VAL A 50 5.73 -2.20 -4.49
C VAL A 50 5.55 -0.74 -4.10
N GLN A 51 4.36 -0.22 -4.37
CA GLN A 51 3.93 1.12 -3.98
C GLN A 51 3.03 1.01 -2.76
N PHE A 52 3.05 2.02 -1.89
CA PHE A 52 2.31 1.98 -0.64
C PHE A 52 1.61 3.30 -0.37
N HIS A 53 0.42 3.21 0.21
CA HIS A 53 0.02 4.21 1.17
C HIS A 53 0.65 3.91 2.54
N ASP A 54 0.83 4.92 3.38
CA ASP A 54 1.29 4.75 4.76
C ASP A 54 0.47 3.70 5.54
N ASP A 55 -0.86 3.77 5.43
CA ASP A 55 -1.79 2.83 6.07
C ASP A 55 -1.87 1.45 5.38
N ASP A 56 -1.32 1.28 4.18
CA ASP A 56 -1.08 -0.04 3.57
C ASP A 56 0.11 -0.77 4.23
N ILE A 57 1.07 -0.02 4.78
CA ILE A 57 2.25 -0.56 5.49
C ILE A 57 1.91 -0.79 6.95
N VAL A 58 1.31 0.22 7.58
CA VAL A 58 0.99 0.22 9.00
C VAL A 58 -0.50 0.49 9.15
N PRO A 59 -1.34 -0.55 9.23
CA PRO A 59 -2.76 -0.37 9.50
C PRO A 59 -2.97 0.40 10.81
N ASP A 60 -3.98 1.26 10.84
CA ASP A 60 -4.35 2.05 12.03
C ASP A 60 -3.24 3.02 12.49
N ILE A 61 -2.41 3.51 11.56
CA ILE A 61 -1.22 4.33 11.84
C ILE A 61 -1.49 5.52 12.77
N ASP A 62 -2.66 6.16 12.65
CA ASP A 62 -3.06 7.34 13.43
C ASP A 62 -3.17 7.07 14.94
N HIS A 63 -3.34 5.80 15.34
CA HIS A 63 -3.54 5.38 16.72
C HIS A 63 -2.32 4.71 17.35
N LEU A 64 -1.18 4.70 16.64
CA LEU A 64 0.04 4.03 17.07
C LEU A 64 1.13 5.01 17.51
N SER A 65 1.96 4.57 18.45
CA SER A 65 3.18 5.29 18.81
C SER A 65 4.22 5.16 17.69
N TYR A 66 5.15 6.12 17.62
CA TYR A 66 6.26 6.07 16.67
C TYR A 66 7.03 4.73 16.72
N GLU A 67 7.25 4.18 17.92
CA GLU A 67 7.94 2.89 18.07
C GLU A 67 7.16 1.73 17.45
N GLN A 68 5.84 1.71 17.64
CA GLN A 68 4.95 0.71 17.04
C GLN A 68 4.94 0.82 15.52
N VAL A 69 4.86 2.05 14.97
CA VAL A 69 4.91 2.31 13.53
C VAL A 69 6.22 1.79 12.92
N ILE A 70 7.37 2.13 13.52
CA ILE A 70 8.67 1.68 13.02
C ILE A 70 8.81 0.17 13.10
N MET A 71 8.28 -0.46 14.15
CA MET A 71 8.31 -1.91 14.31
C MET A 71 7.50 -2.61 13.21
N LEU A 72 6.25 -2.19 12.96
CA LEU A 72 5.40 -2.76 11.92
C LEU A 72 5.93 -2.50 10.51
N ALA A 73 6.47 -1.30 10.25
CA ALA A 73 7.11 -1.00 8.96
C ALA A 73 8.33 -1.89 8.69
N ARG A 74 9.09 -2.26 9.74
CA ARG A 74 10.19 -3.23 9.61
C ARG A 74 9.70 -4.63 9.28
N GLU A 75 8.55 -5.05 9.79
CA GLU A 75 7.96 -6.34 9.40
C GLU A 75 7.66 -6.37 7.90
N VAL A 76 7.05 -5.32 7.36
CA VAL A 76 6.81 -5.21 5.92
C VAL A 76 8.12 -5.19 5.12
N ARG A 77 9.14 -4.48 5.59
CA ARG A 77 10.47 -4.50 4.95
C ARG A 77 11.04 -5.91 4.85
N LEU A 78 10.97 -6.70 5.93
CA LEU A 78 11.44 -8.09 5.94
C LEU A 78 10.67 -8.95 4.93
N MET A 79 9.34 -8.75 4.80
CA MET A 79 8.55 -9.48 3.81
C MET A 79 8.97 -9.18 2.37
N LEU A 80 9.33 -7.92 2.08
CA LEU A 80 9.84 -7.53 0.76
C LEU A 80 11.24 -8.09 0.51
N ASP A 81 12.13 -8.04 1.50
CA ASP A 81 13.47 -8.61 1.43
C ASP A 81 13.44 -10.12 1.13
N ASP A 82 12.55 -10.86 1.80
CA ASP A 82 12.34 -12.31 1.58
C ASP A 82 11.92 -12.63 0.13
N LEU A 83 11.25 -11.68 -0.54
CA LEU A 83 10.76 -11.81 -1.92
C LEU A 83 11.67 -11.16 -2.96
N GLY A 84 12.75 -10.48 -2.53
CA GLY A 84 13.61 -9.68 -3.40
C GLY A 84 12.86 -8.54 -4.09
N MET A 85 11.91 -7.92 -3.38
CA MET A 85 11.13 -6.77 -3.85
C MET A 85 11.63 -5.47 -3.23
N GLU A 86 11.44 -4.38 -3.96
CA GLU A 86 11.78 -3.03 -3.50
C GLU A 86 10.53 -2.23 -3.13
N THR A 87 10.66 -1.37 -2.13
CA THR A 87 9.73 -0.28 -1.88
C THR A 87 9.97 0.81 -2.91
N GLU A 88 9.11 0.92 -3.91
CA GLU A 88 9.31 1.88 -5.01
C GLU A 88 8.83 3.28 -4.66
N MET A 89 7.68 3.37 -3.98
CA MET A 89 7.06 4.63 -3.61
C MET A 89 6.19 4.45 -2.36
N VAL A 90 6.17 5.49 -1.52
CA VAL A 90 5.26 5.60 -0.38
C VAL A 90 4.59 6.97 -0.44
N ALA A 91 3.27 7.02 -0.28
CA ALA A 91 2.49 8.24 -0.23
C ALA A 91 1.52 8.22 0.95
N PRO A 92 1.16 9.36 1.55
CA PRO A 92 0.15 9.37 2.61
C PRO A 92 -1.27 9.19 2.04
N ARG A 93 -2.13 8.43 2.71
CA ARG A 93 -3.57 8.36 2.39
C ARG A 93 -4.34 9.46 3.10
N LEU A 94 -4.58 10.57 2.41
CA LEU A 94 -5.19 11.77 2.99
C LEU A 94 -6.68 11.94 2.67
N TRP A 95 -7.41 10.86 2.41
CA TRP A 95 -8.84 10.94 2.02
C TRP A 95 -9.79 9.98 2.74
N GLU A 96 -9.29 9.02 3.52
CA GLU A 96 -10.15 8.10 4.30
C GLU A 96 -10.42 8.61 5.72
N SER A 97 -9.55 9.46 6.26
CA SER A 97 -9.71 10.01 7.61
C SER A 97 -10.78 11.10 7.63
N PRO A 98 -11.68 11.12 8.64
CA PRO A 98 -12.63 12.22 8.83
C PRO A 98 -11.95 13.58 8.96
N SER A 99 -10.73 13.60 9.49
CA SER A 99 -9.92 14.83 9.68
C SER A 99 -9.46 15.45 8.36
N THR A 100 -9.56 14.75 7.23
CA THR A 100 -9.12 15.26 5.92
C THR A 100 -10.27 15.40 4.93
N ILE A 101 -11.52 15.47 5.42
CA ILE A 101 -12.72 15.59 4.58
C ILE A 101 -12.77 16.91 3.79
N ASP A 102 -12.20 18.00 4.31
CA ASP A 102 -12.04 19.30 3.62
C ASP A 102 -10.67 19.42 2.92
N GLY A 103 -10.01 18.27 2.67
CA GLY A 103 -8.62 18.18 2.23
C GLY A 103 -7.62 18.34 3.38
N ALA A 104 -6.41 17.83 3.24
CA ALA A 104 -5.38 17.93 4.28
C ALA A 104 -4.67 19.30 4.24
N PHE A 105 -3.66 19.46 3.37
CA PHE A 105 -2.82 20.68 3.34
C PHE A 105 -3.57 21.99 3.06
N THR A 106 -4.79 21.92 2.50
CA THR A 106 -5.62 23.07 2.19
C THR A 106 -6.91 23.15 2.99
N SER A 107 -7.07 22.34 4.05
CA SER A 107 -8.24 22.43 4.94
C SER A 107 -8.44 23.87 5.42
N ASN A 108 -9.70 24.31 5.53
CA ASN A 108 -9.99 25.57 6.22
C ASN A 108 -9.67 25.50 7.72
N CYS A 109 -9.78 24.32 8.34
CA CYS A 109 -9.41 24.08 9.72
C CYS A 109 -7.90 24.09 9.89
N LYS A 110 -7.38 24.95 10.80
CA LYS A 110 -5.94 25.03 11.06
C LYS A 110 -5.37 23.72 11.62
N ALA A 111 -6.08 23.08 12.53
CA ALA A 111 -5.62 21.88 13.21
C ALA A 111 -5.54 20.65 12.28
N GLU A 112 -6.26 20.65 11.15
CA GLU A 112 -6.19 19.56 10.15
C GLU A 112 -5.00 19.72 9.20
N ARG A 113 -4.37 20.91 9.16
CA ARG A 113 -3.18 21.18 8.34
C ARG A 113 -1.86 20.93 9.09
N GLU A 114 -1.91 20.82 10.42
CA GLU A 114 -0.74 20.74 11.33
C GLU A 114 -0.61 19.34 11.93
#